data_AF-A0A4R0ZK05-F1
#
_entry.id   AF-A0A4R0ZK05-F1
#
_cell.length_a   1.000
_cell.length_b   1.000
_cell.length_c   1.000
_cell.angle_alpha   90.00
_cell.angle_beta   90.00
_cell.angle_gamma   90.00
#
_symmetry.space_group_name_H-M   'P 1'
#
loop_
_entity.id
_entity.type
_entity.pdbx_description
1 polymer ?
#
loop_
_entity_poly.entity_id
_entity_poly.type
_entity_poly.pdbx_seq_one_letter_code
_entity_poly.pdbx_strand_id
1 'polypeptide(L)'
;MNIVFLVIGIILSTASKWLQIEGQSEVGDFLVFPAAFFLALALLFSFPFFKEWWDDPSLRPKAYRFAGLAAGGVLSFQLFAWLLFGQGEWIGSMFLIPFLICLYFVIRTFK
;
A
#
# COMPACT_ATOMS: atom_id res chain seq x y z
N MET A 1 6.42 -7.40 14.28
CA MET A 1 5.68 -6.30 13.63
C MET A 1 5.02 -6.75 12.33
N ASN A 2 5.75 -7.42 11.42
CA ASN A 2 5.20 -8.00 10.19
C ASN A 2 3.89 -8.82 10.36
N ILE A 3 3.82 -9.76 11.32
CA ILE A 3 2.64 -10.62 11.53
C ILE A 3 1.40 -9.80 11.90
N VAL A 4 1.55 -8.77 12.74
CA VAL A 4 0.43 -7.91 13.15
C VAL A 4 -0.14 -7.15 11.96
N PHE A 5 0.73 -6.51 11.16
CA PHE A 5 0.30 -5.81 9.95
C PHE A 5 -0.32 -6.76 8.92
N LEU A 6 0.23 -7.97 8.77
CA LEU A 6 -0.31 -8.99 7.88
C LEU A 6 -1.73 -9.40 8.30
N VAL A 7 -1.93 -9.71 9.58
CA VAL A 7 -3.24 -10.11 10.11
C VAL A 7 -4.26 -8.99 9.93
N ILE A 8 -3.91 -7.75 10.27
CA ILE A 8 -4.79 -6.59 10.07
C ILE A 8 -5.14 -6.44 8.58
N GLY A 9 -4.14 -6.50 7.69
CA GLY A 9 -4.34 -6.38 6.25
C GLY A 9 -5.26 -7.46 5.68
N ILE A 10 -5.10 -8.72 6.12
CA ILE A 10 -5.94 -9.84 5.70
C ILE A 10 -7.38 -9.67 6.22
N ILE A 11 -7.54 -9.28 7.49
CA ILE A 11 -8.87 -9.06 8.08
C ILE A 11 -9.60 -7.95 7.31
N LEU A 12 -8.96 -6.81 7.09
CA LEU A 12 -9.55 -5.69 6.36
C LEU A 12 -9.87 -6.04 4.90
N SER A 13 -8.98 -6.79 4.22
CA SER A 13 -9.23 -7.24 2.85
C SER A 13 -10.41 -8.22 2.77
N THR A 14 -10.53 -9.12 3.74
CA THR A 14 -11.64 -10.08 3.81
C THR A 14 -12.96 -9.37 4.11
N ALA A 15 -12.96 -8.44 5.08
CA ALA A 15 -14.12 -7.64 5.45
C ALA A 15 -14.59 -6.74 4.30
N SER A 16 -13.65 -6.15 3.57
CA SER A 16 -13.91 -5.37 2.35
C SER A 16 -14.72 -6.18 1.32
N LYS A 17 -14.25 -7.38 0.97
CA LYS A 17 -14.93 -8.26 0.03
C LYS A 17 -16.30 -8.73 0.53
N TRP A 18 -16.39 -9.04 1.82
CA TRP A 18 -17.66 -9.43 2.44
C TRP A 18 -18.71 -8.33 2.31
N LEU A 19 -18.35 -7.09 2.62
CA LEU A 19 -19.24 -5.93 2.52
C LEU A 19 -19.65 -5.62 1.08
N GLN A 20 -18.74 -5.80 0.11
CA GLN A 20 -19.09 -5.68 -1.32
C GLN A 20 -20.15 -6.70 -1.74
N ILE A 21 -20.09 -7.93 -1.21
CA ILE A 21 -21.07 -8.99 -1.52
C ILE A 21 -22.42 -8.72 -0.85
N GLU A 22 -22.43 -8.17 0.37
CA GLU A 22 -23.66 -7.80 1.10
C GLU A 22 -24.35 -6.53 0.54
N GLY A 23 -23.81 -5.92 -0.53
CA GLY A 23 -24.38 -4.73 -1.15
C GLY A 23 -23.93 -3.41 -0.55
N GLN A 24 -22.97 -3.42 0.40
CA GLN A 24 -22.29 -2.23 0.90
C GLN A 24 -20.98 -1.98 0.12
N SER A 25 -21.09 -1.88 -1.20
CA SER A 25 -19.94 -1.76 -2.11
C SER A 25 -19.04 -0.57 -1.80
N GLU A 26 -19.60 0.60 -1.46
CA GLU A 26 -18.82 1.81 -1.16
C GLU A 26 -17.92 1.64 0.07
N VAL A 27 -18.45 1.07 1.15
CA VAL A 27 -17.70 0.85 2.40
C VAL A 27 -16.64 -0.23 2.17
N GLY A 28 -17.00 -1.29 1.46
CA GLY A 28 -16.09 -2.36 1.08
C GLY A 28 -14.93 -1.84 0.24
N ASP A 29 -15.19 -0.99 -0.75
CA ASP A 29 -14.17 -0.34 -1.59
C ASP A 29 -13.23 0.54 -0.76
N PHE A 30 -13.78 1.33 0.17
CA PHE A 30 -12.97 2.19 1.02
C PHE A 30 -12.05 1.39 1.95
N LEU A 31 -12.48 0.21 2.41
CA LEU A 31 -11.67 -0.67 3.26
C LEU A 31 -10.48 -1.31 2.52
N VAL A 32 -10.46 -1.31 1.19
CA VAL A 32 -9.32 -1.82 0.41
C VAL A 32 -8.08 -0.95 0.62
N PHE A 33 -8.23 0.36 0.83
CA PHE A 33 -7.11 1.28 1.03
C PHE A 33 -6.31 0.98 2.32
N PRO A 34 -6.91 0.95 3.52
CA PRO A 34 -6.18 0.58 4.72
C PRO A 34 -5.68 -0.87 4.65
N ALA A 35 -6.41 -1.79 4.01
CA ALA A 35 -5.93 -3.16 3.79
C ALA A 35 -4.62 -3.19 2.98
N ALA A 36 -4.60 -2.51 1.83
CA ALA A 36 -3.42 -2.43 0.96
C ALA A 36 -2.23 -1.76 1.67
N PHE A 37 -2.48 -0.72 2.47
CA PHE A 37 -1.45 -0.07 3.28
C PHE A 37 -0.82 -1.04 4.30
N PHE A 38 -1.63 -1.75 5.07
CA PHE A 38 -1.12 -2.69 6.07
C PHE A 38 -0.40 -3.89 5.45
N LEU A 39 -0.90 -4.41 4.32
CA LEU A 39 -0.22 -5.47 3.57
C LEU A 39 1.13 -4.99 3.01
N ALA A 40 1.21 -3.76 2.50
CA ALA A 40 2.46 -3.17 2.06
C ALA A 40 3.47 -3.06 3.20
N LEU A 41 3.05 -2.55 4.37
CA LEU A 41 3.92 -2.51 5.55
C LEU A 41 4.36 -3.90 6.00
N ALA A 42 3.44 -4.88 6.01
CA ALA A 42 3.78 -6.27 6.36
C ALA A 42 4.88 -6.83 5.45
N LEU A 43 4.79 -6.55 4.16
CA LEU A 43 5.79 -6.93 3.16
C LEU A 43 7.12 -6.18 3.38
N LEU A 44 7.08 -4.87 3.67
CA LEU A 44 8.30 -4.12 3.98
C LEU A 44 9.05 -4.72 5.17
N PHE A 45 8.33 -5.02 6.26
CA PHE A 45 8.90 -5.64 7.46
C PHE A 45 9.29 -7.12 7.28
N SER A 46 8.98 -7.76 6.15
CA SER A 46 9.48 -9.10 5.84
C SER A 46 10.87 -9.06 5.20
N PHE A 47 11.29 -7.91 4.65
CA PHE A 47 12.61 -7.77 4.04
C PHE A 47 13.73 -7.55 5.07
N PRO A 48 14.84 -8.32 5.01
CA PRO A 48 15.95 -8.17 5.95
C PRO A 48 16.58 -6.78 5.95
N PHE A 49 16.79 -6.17 4.77
CA PHE A 49 17.41 -4.84 4.65
C PHE A 49 16.55 -3.75 5.29
N PHE A 50 15.22 -3.87 5.22
CA PHE A 50 14.32 -2.86 5.77
C PHE A 50 14.31 -2.95 7.30
N LYS A 51 14.36 -4.18 7.83
CA LYS A 51 14.47 -4.42 9.26
C LYS A 51 15.78 -3.85 9.82
N GLU A 52 16.89 -4.03 9.12
CA GLU A 52 18.17 -3.42 9.47
C GLU A 52 18.08 -1.88 9.54
N TRP A 53 17.47 -1.24 8.53
CA TRP A 53 17.27 0.21 8.54
C TRP A 53 16.31 0.70 9.63
N TRP A 54 15.39 -0.15 10.06
CA TRP A 54 14.41 0.17 11.10
C TRP A 54 15.02 0.07 12.51
N ASP A 55 15.81 -0.99 12.74
CA ASP A 55 16.41 -1.29 14.03
C ASP A 55 17.56 -0.32 14.35
N ASP A 56 18.34 0.12 13.34
CA ASP A 56 19.38 1.15 13.50
C ASP A 56 18.79 2.57 13.54
N PRO A 57 18.89 3.30 14.68
CA PRO A 57 18.38 4.67 14.80
C PRO A 57 18.93 5.66 13.77
N SER A 58 20.17 5.47 13.31
CA SER A 58 20.81 6.35 12.33
C SER A 58 20.22 6.18 10.92
N LEU A 59 19.69 5.00 10.61
CA LEU A 59 19.10 4.65 9.32
C LEU A 59 17.56 4.80 9.30
N ARG A 60 16.91 5.04 10.45
CA ARG A 60 15.45 5.25 10.52
C ARG A 60 14.91 6.29 9.54
N PRO A 61 15.55 7.46 9.32
CA PRO A 61 15.06 8.41 8.31
C PRO A 61 15.01 7.81 6.90
N LYS A 62 15.94 6.91 6.56
CA LYS A 62 15.95 6.17 5.30
C LYS A 62 14.79 5.17 5.26
N ALA A 63 14.57 4.42 6.35
CA ALA A 63 13.45 3.49 6.46
C ALA A 63 12.09 4.19 6.30
N TYR A 64 11.89 5.34 6.95
CA TYR A 64 10.66 6.13 6.81
C TYR A 64 10.43 6.65 5.39
N ARG A 65 11.47 7.18 4.73
CA ARG A 65 11.38 7.61 3.34
C ARG A 65 11.00 6.45 2.42
N PHE A 66 11.65 5.30 2.60
CA PHE A 66 11.37 4.10 1.82
C PHE A 66 9.94 3.60 2.04
N ALA A 67 9.50 3.51 3.30
CA ALA A 67 8.15 3.10 3.65
C ALA A 67 7.09 4.07 3.11
N GLY A 68 7.34 5.37 3.20
CA GLY A 68 6.46 6.40 2.64
C GLY A 68 6.33 6.30 1.12
N LEU A 69 7.44 6.09 0.41
CA LEU A 69 7.42 5.90 -1.05
C LEU A 69 6.70 4.60 -1.45
N ALA A 70 6.98 3.49 -0.75
CA ALA A 70 6.33 2.22 -1.02
C ALA A 70 4.82 2.28 -0.74
N ALA A 71 4.41 2.82 0.42
CA ALA A 71 3.01 3.00 0.78
C ALA A 71 2.30 3.97 -0.18
N GLY A 72 2.93 5.11 -0.50
CA GLY A 72 2.41 6.08 -1.45
C GLY A 72 2.23 5.47 -2.85
N GLY A 73 3.18 4.64 -3.29
CA GLY A 73 3.07 3.88 -4.54
C GLY A 73 1.89 2.92 -4.51
N VAL A 74 1.79 2.08 -3.48
CA VAL A 74 0.67 1.11 -3.35
C VAL A 74 -0.68 1.82 -3.32
N LEU A 75 -0.82 2.90 -2.54
CA LEU A 75 -2.07 3.67 -2.46
C LEU A 75 -2.39 4.38 -3.79
N SER A 76 -1.39 4.90 -4.49
CA SER A 76 -1.60 5.49 -5.83
C SER A 76 -2.09 4.45 -6.83
N PHE A 77 -1.50 3.25 -6.81
CA PHE A 77 -1.95 2.15 -7.65
C PHE A 77 -3.36 1.67 -7.27
N GLN A 78 -3.67 1.63 -5.97
CA GLN A 78 -5.00 1.28 -5.48
C GLN A 78 -6.06 2.32 -5.91
N LEU A 79 -5.73 3.61 -5.85
CA LEU A 79 -6.59 4.70 -6.36
C LEU A 79 -6.80 4.59 -7.87
N PHE A 80 -5.74 4.31 -8.63
CA PHE A 80 -5.83 4.05 -10.07
C PHE A 80 -6.82 2.91 -10.35
N ALA A 81 -6.66 1.77 -9.67
CA ALA A 81 -7.50 0.60 -9.90
C ALA A 81 -8.96 0.86 -9.51
N TRP A 82 -9.19 1.52 -8.37
CA TRP A 82 -10.52 1.84 -7.90
C TRP A 82 -11.25 2.83 -8.81
N LEU A 83 -10.60 3.93 -9.22
CA LEU A 83 -11.23 4.91 -10.11
C LEU A 83 -11.48 4.36 -11.50
N LEU A 84 -10.47 3.71 -12.11
CA LEU A 84 -10.57 3.26 -13.49
C LEU A 84 -11.46 2.02 -13.65
N PHE A 85 -11.31 1.02 -12.78
CA PHE A 85 -12.04 -0.25 -12.90
C PHE A 85 -13.26 -0.32 -11.99
N GLY A 86 -13.22 0.32 -10.81
CA GLY A 86 -14.35 0.34 -9.88
C GLY A 86 -15.41 1.36 -10.26
N GLN A 87 -15.00 2.61 -10.58
CA GLN A 87 -15.93 3.69 -10.91
C GLN A 87 -16.06 3.98 -12.42
N GLY A 88 -15.16 3.45 -13.25
CA GLY A 88 -15.15 3.73 -14.70
C GLY A 88 -14.61 5.12 -15.06
N GLU A 89 -13.99 5.81 -14.09
CA GLU A 89 -13.49 7.17 -14.21
C GLU A 89 -12.09 7.18 -14.82
N TRP A 90 -11.98 7.71 -16.05
CA TRP A 90 -10.71 7.71 -16.80
C TRP A 90 -9.62 8.57 -16.14
N ILE A 91 -10.01 9.54 -15.31
CA ILE A 91 -9.09 10.36 -14.50
C ILE A 91 -8.25 9.50 -13.55
N GLY A 92 -8.71 8.30 -13.20
CA GLY A 92 -7.94 7.31 -12.45
C GLY A 92 -6.56 7.02 -13.05
N SER A 93 -6.44 7.08 -14.38
CA SER A 93 -5.16 6.87 -15.09
C SER A 93 -4.06 7.85 -14.67
N MET A 94 -4.42 9.06 -14.21
CA MET A 94 -3.45 10.05 -13.72
C MET A 94 -2.69 9.56 -12.49
N PHE A 95 -3.27 8.67 -11.68
CA PHE A 95 -2.62 8.10 -10.50
C PHE A 95 -1.50 7.09 -10.84
N LEU A 96 -1.36 6.67 -12.11
CA LEU A 96 -0.17 5.97 -12.57
C LEU A 96 1.08 6.84 -12.48
N ILE A 97 0.97 8.16 -12.65
CA ILE A 97 2.10 9.08 -12.58
C ILE A 97 2.75 9.05 -11.17
N PRO A 98 2.02 9.33 -10.06
CA PRO A 98 2.62 9.24 -8.73
C PRO A 98 3.05 7.80 -8.38
N PHE A 99 2.37 6.76 -8.87
CA PHE A 99 2.82 5.37 -8.72
C PHE A 99 4.20 5.13 -9.35
N LEU A 100 4.38 5.53 -10.62
CA LEU A 100 5.63 5.35 -11.36
C LEU A 100 6.77 6.19 -10.75
N ILE A 101 6.47 7.40 -10.26
CA ILE A 101 7.44 8.23 -9.53
C ILE A 101 7.90 7.50 -8.25
N CYS A 102 6.96 7.00 -7.45
CA CYS A 102 7.29 6.24 -6.23
C CYS A 102 8.13 5.00 -6.56
N LEU A 103 7.74 4.24 -7.59
CA LEU A 103 8.47 3.06 -8.04
C LEU A 103 9.90 3.40 -8.48
N TYR A 104 10.08 4.49 -9.24
CA TYR A 104 11.40 4.96 -9.66
C TYR A 104 12.31 5.25 -8.46
N PHE A 105 11.82 5.95 -7.44
CA PHE A 105 12.61 6.26 -6.24
C PHE A 105 12.90 5.01 -5.38
N VAL A 106 11.94 4.09 -5.28
CA VAL A 106 12.13 2.81 -4.61
C VAL A 106 13.25 2.03 -5.29
N ILE A 107 13.21 1.87 -6.61
CA ILE A 107 14.25 1.15 -7.37
C ILE A 107 15.60 1.85 -7.23
N ARG A 108 15.64 3.18 -7.32
CA ARG A 108 16.87 3.97 -7.16
C ARG A 108 17.48 3.85 -5.77
N THR A 109 16.71 3.51 -4.75
CA THR A 109 17.24 3.30 -3.38
C THR A 109 18.16 2.07 -3.29
N PHE A 110 18.05 1.14 -4.25
CA PHE A 110 18.87 -0.09 -4.32
C PHE A 110 20.00 -0.03 -5.36
N LYS A 111 20.09 1.05 -6.15
CA LYS A 111 21.20 1.29 -7.09
C LYS A 111 22.24 2.19 -6.44
#